data_AF-A0A0G0QZN4-F1
#
_entry.id   AF-A0A0G0QZN4-F1
#
_cell.length_a   1.000
_cell.length_b   1.000
_cell.length_c   1.000
_cell.angle_alpha   90.00
_cell.angle_beta   90.00
_cell.angle_gamma   90.00
#
_symmetry.space_group_name_H-M   'P 1'
#
loop_
_entity.id
_entity.type
_entity.pdbx_description
1 polymer ?
#
loop_
_entity_poly.entity_id
_entity_poly.type
_entity_poly.pdbx_seq_one_letter_code
_entity_poly.pdbx_strand_id
1 'polypeptide(L)' 'MKHKITIGWLYPEFMNIYGDRGNILVLQKRCTWRGLKA' A
#
# COMPACT_ATOMS: atom_id res chain seq x y z
N MET A 1 4.99 -17.78 10.22
CA MET A 1 4.04 -17.57 9.10
C MET A 1 4.03 -16.09 8.75
N LYS A 2 4.20 -15.69 7.49
CA LYS A 2 4.11 -14.27 7.10
C LYS A 2 2.63 -13.87 7.06
N HIS A 3 2.22 -12.96 7.94
CA HIS A 3 0.85 -12.43 7.91
C HIS A 3 0.60 -11.65 6.61
N LYS A 4 -0.58 -11.85 6.01
CA LYS A 4 -1.00 -11.20 4.77
C LYS A 4 -1.91 -10.01 5.10
N ILE A 5 -1.59 -8.84 4.57
CA ILE A 5 -2.40 -7.63 4.62
C ILE A 5 -2.89 -7.35 3.21
N THR A 6 -4.08 -6.77 3.07
CA THR A 6 -4.60 -6.31 1.77
C THR A 6 -4.66 -4.78 1.82
N ILE A 7 -3.98 -4.11 0.90
CA ILE A 7 -4.02 -2.64 0.78
C ILE A 7 -5.19 -2.27 -0.14
N GLY A 8 -6.21 -1.62 0.43
CA GLY A 8 -7.34 -1.08 -0.33
C GLY A 8 -7.07 0.34 -0.81
N TRP A 9 -6.74 0.52 -2.10
CA TRP A 9 -6.64 1.85 -2.71
C TRP A 9 -8.00 2.24 -3.27
N LEU A 10 -8.76 3.00 -2.49
CA LEU A 10 -10.12 3.40 -2.83
C LEU A 10 -10.09 4.61 -3.77
N TYR A 11 -10.94 4.56 -4.80
CA TYR A 11 -11.11 5.63 -5.80
C TYR A 11 -9.80 6.13 -6.45
N PRO A 12 -8.93 5.23 -6.95
CA PRO A 12 -7.59 5.61 -7.45
C PRO A 12 -7.62 6.58 -8.63
N GLU A 13 -8.71 6.62 -9.40
CA GLU A 13 -8.89 7.51 -10.55
C GLU A 13 -9.43 8.89 -10.15
N PHE A 14 -10.20 8.97 -9.06
CA PHE A 14 -10.87 10.19 -8.62
C PHE A 14 -10.16 10.88 -7.44
N MET A 15 -9.39 10.12 -6.65
CA MET A 15 -8.65 10.57 -5.48
C MET A 15 -7.15 10.30 -5.71
N ASN A 16 -6.57 11.06 -6.63
CA ASN A 16 -5.14 11.01 -6.96
C ASN A 16 -4.43 12.36 -6.81
N ILE A 17 -5.15 13.37 -6.29
CA ILE A 17 -4.62 14.70 -6.06
C ILE A 17 -3.44 14.57 -5.09
N TYR A 18 -2.23 14.92 -5.57
CA TYR A 18 -0.95 14.91 -4.84
C TYR A 18 -0.19 13.58 -4.71
N GLY A 19 -0.45 12.58 -5.55
CA GLY A 19 0.50 11.47 -5.72
C GLY A 19 0.34 10.32 -4.73
N ASP A 20 -0.91 9.97 -4.40
CA ASP A 20 -1.27 8.85 -3.52
C ASP A 20 -0.68 7.50 -3.94
N ARG A 21 -0.32 7.34 -5.21
CA ARG A 21 0.44 6.18 -5.69
C ARG A 21 1.75 5.98 -4.92
N GLY A 22 2.45 7.05 -4.57
CA GLY A 22 3.67 7.00 -3.77
C GLY A 22 3.40 6.48 -2.35
N ASN A 23 2.28 6.90 -1.75
CA ASN A 23 1.85 6.45 -0.43
C ASN A 23 1.59 4.93 -0.42
N ILE A 24 0.90 4.41 -1.45
CA ILE A 24 0.65 2.96 -1.60
C ILE A 24 1.96 2.17 -1.74
N LEU A 25 2.90 2.66 -2.56
CA LEU A 25 4.20 2.00 -2.75
C LEU A 25 5.02 1.96 -1.45
N VAL A 26 5.06 3.05 -0.70
CA VAL A 26 5.75 3.12 0.60
C VAL A 26 5.10 2.18 1.60
N LEU A 27 3.77 2.12 1.65
CA LEU A 27 3.03 1.24 2.54
C LEU A 27 3.35 -0.24 2.24
N GLN A 28 3.38 -0.62 0.96
CA GLN A 28 3.76 -1.97 0.54
C GLN A 28 5.21 -2.28 0.95
N LYS A 29 6.16 -1.37 0.71
CA LYS A 29 7.57 -1.55 1.09
C LYS A 29 7.73 -1.75 2.61
N ARG A 30 7.03 -0.94 3.42
CA ARG A 30 7.04 -1.06 4.89
C ARG A 30 6.49 -2.40 5.37
N CYS A 31 5.48 -2.95 4.69
CA CYS A 31 4.99 -4.30 4.98
C CYS A 31 6.09 -5.34 4.74
N THR A 32 6.81 -5.26 3.61
CA THR A 32 7.90 -6.20 3.31
C THR A 32 9.03 -6.16 4.35
N TRP A 33 9.40 -4.97 4.85
CA TRP A 33 10.42 -4.83 5.91
C TRP A 33 10.02 -5.48 7.23
N ARG A 34 8.72 -5.58 7.51
CA ARG A 34 8.17 -6.26 8.69
C ARG A 34 7.90 -7.75 8.45
N GLY A 35 8.33 -8.29 7.31
CA GLY A 35 8.06 -9.67 6.94
C GLY A 35 6.59 -9.94 6.60
N LEU A 36 5.79 -8.91 6.31
CA LEU A 36 4.39 -9.03 5.92
C LEU A 36 4.27 -9.10 4.39
N LYS A 37 3.28 -9.84 3.89
CA LYS A 37 2.91 -9.82 2.48
C LYS A 37 1.75 -8.84 2.31
N ALA A 38 1.94 -7.81 1.49
CA ALA A 38 0.93 -6.82 1.15
C ALA A 38 0.77 -6.74 -0.36
#